data_AF-A0A9N9TMP2-F1
#
_entry.id   AF-A0A9N9TMP2-F1
#
_cell.length_a   1.000
_cell.length_b   1.000
_cell.length_c   1.000
_cell.angle_alpha   90.00
_cell.angle_beta   90.00
_cell.angle_gamma   90.00
#
_symmetry.space_group_name_H-M   'P 1'
#
loop_
_entity.id
_entity.type
_entity.pdbx_description
1 polymer ?
#
loop_
_entity_poly.entity_id
_entity_poly.type
_entity_poly.pdbx_seq_one_letter_code
_entity_poly.pdbx_strand_id
1 'polypeptide(L)'
;MLVYLCPSDKKYTCSWEGPAEDILRHFEEEHDELLHFNDTFGIDLLTPSENRLMFIDEEIYLTQITVADNKLEIKLRYLGPQTIAKKITYNILLRFCSGLNQSLNITAIENGSIIVDLCGIPSEINYVSCTLNINKDRLQETEDIFGEYVNNHEVSIQHSVPDVSRKYSLREHSSTIVVKTTESSLTRSKTISLEEIKRRHLKRAKSTVSLGAITEDVNDSNCTDCGITLSPPIFLCPCGHSFCSGCQNSVCRLCLEKVTFERNYHLEEKFNKFLVPCKYKKNGCPEKLIYSELANHIKTCTFCDYTCPVAGCFFEGQYKHTVKHLKIIHGATKMLDSSFIVVFQNIPEAFLVNEEKGIFHCIARYLEDSVVWEAQFCGPKERVFFCELKFKEGKLKQPLFLNRNENFYSTEMTFQELKKMKIKAKNAILTITC
;
A
#
# COMPACT_ATOMS: atom_id res chain seq x y z
N MET A 1 -27.17 19.30 -7.63
CA MET A 1 -26.01 18.71 -6.93
C MET A 1 -26.59 17.63 -6.03
N LEU A 2 -26.18 16.37 -6.20
CA LEU A 2 -26.67 15.28 -5.34
C LEU A 2 -26.01 15.41 -3.96
N VAL A 3 -26.82 15.42 -2.92
CA VAL A 3 -26.37 15.44 -1.52
C VAL A 3 -26.39 14.01 -0.99
N TYR A 4 -25.27 13.58 -0.42
CA TYR A 4 -25.07 12.27 0.18
C TYR A 4 -25.14 12.41 1.70
N LEU A 5 -25.79 11.45 2.36
CA LEU A 5 -25.70 11.29 3.81
C LEU A 5 -24.45 10.48 4.15
N CYS A 6 -23.91 10.70 5.35
CA CYS A 6 -22.81 9.88 5.84
C CYS A 6 -23.17 8.39 5.81
N PRO A 7 -22.37 7.54 5.13
CA PRO A 7 -22.63 6.11 5.07
C PRO A 7 -22.17 5.33 6.31
N SER A 8 -21.64 5.99 7.36
CA SER A 8 -21.32 5.30 8.61
C SER A 8 -22.58 4.67 9.21
N ASP A 9 -22.42 3.58 9.94
CA ASP A 9 -23.55 2.92 10.58
C ASP A 9 -24.23 3.85 11.59
N LYS A 10 -25.54 3.66 11.79
CA LYS A 10 -26.35 4.46 12.72
C LYS A 10 -25.76 4.50 14.15
N LYS A 11 -24.94 3.51 14.52
CA LYS A 11 -24.22 3.45 15.80
C LYS A 11 -23.24 4.63 16.02
N TYR A 12 -22.78 5.28 14.95
CA TYR A 12 -21.86 6.42 15.01
C TYR A 12 -22.57 7.77 15.14
N THR A 13 -23.91 7.82 15.07
CA THR A 13 -24.72 9.05 15.24
C THR A 13 -24.22 10.25 14.42
N CYS A 14 -23.74 10.01 13.19
CA CYS A 14 -23.23 11.07 12.33
C CYS A 14 -24.35 11.77 11.56
N SER A 15 -24.34 13.11 11.58
CA SER A 15 -25.33 13.95 10.90
C SER A 15 -24.78 14.62 9.64
N TRP A 16 -23.63 14.20 9.14
CA TRP A 16 -23.01 14.82 7.97
C TRP A 16 -23.83 14.56 6.70
N GLU A 17 -24.01 15.63 5.92
CA GLU A 17 -24.57 15.61 4.59
C GLU A 17 -23.76 16.54 3.68
N GLY A 18 -23.45 16.10 2.47
CA GLY A 18 -22.58 16.86 1.57
C GLY A 18 -22.45 16.27 0.16
N PRO A 19 -21.74 16.93 -0.75
CA PRO A 19 -21.48 16.38 -2.08
C PRO A 19 -20.53 15.17 -1.97
N ALA A 20 -20.57 14.26 -2.96
CA ALA A 20 -19.73 13.06 -2.97
C ALA A 20 -18.22 13.37 -2.92
N GLU A 21 -17.78 14.51 -3.43
CA GLU A 21 -16.38 14.94 -3.41
C GLU A 21 -15.84 15.23 -2.00
N ASP A 22 -16.72 15.58 -1.05
CA ASP A 22 -16.35 15.90 0.33
C ASP A 22 -16.42 14.68 1.26
N ILE A 23 -16.93 13.54 0.79
CA ILE A 23 -17.14 12.35 1.62
C ILE A 23 -15.83 11.79 2.17
N LEU A 24 -14.76 11.87 1.39
CA LEU A 24 -13.44 11.38 1.80
C LEU A 24 -12.85 12.26 2.90
N ARG A 25 -12.89 13.59 2.74
CA ARG A 25 -12.45 14.54 3.78
C ARG A 25 -13.25 14.36 5.07
N HIS A 26 -14.57 14.18 4.96
CA HIS A 26 -15.40 13.92 6.13
C HIS A 26 -15.01 12.62 6.86
N PHE A 27 -14.80 11.53 6.13
CA PHE A 27 -14.38 10.26 6.75
C PHE A 27 -12.98 10.38 7.38
N GLU A 28 -12.05 11.10 6.76
CA GLU A 28 -10.72 11.36 7.33
C GLU A 28 -10.78 12.15 8.65
N GLU A 29 -11.77 13.04 8.81
CA GLU A 29 -11.93 13.90 9.98
C GLU A 29 -12.74 13.22 11.10
N GLU A 30 -13.81 12.49 10.76
CA GLU A 30 -14.82 12.04 11.73
C GLU A 30 -14.95 10.51 11.84
N HIS A 31 -14.48 9.74 10.87
CA HIS A 31 -14.64 8.27 10.78
C HIS A 31 -13.40 7.57 10.21
N ASP A 32 -12.22 8.00 10.62
CA ASP A 32 -10.96 7.56 10.01
C ASP A 32 -10.72 6.05 10.15
N GLU A 33 -11.22 5.46 11.24
CA GLU A 33 -11.19 4.03 11.50
C GLU A 33 -12.01 3.20 10.50
N LEU A 34 -12.97 3.82 9.81
CA LEU A 34 -13.80 3.20 8.77
C LEU A 34 -13.25 3.43 7.35
N LEU A 35 -12.14 4.18 7.23
CA LEU A 35 -11.51 4.52 5.96
C LEU A 35 -10.33 3.59 5.65
N HIS A 36 -10.37 2.95 4.49
CA HIS A 36 -9.35 2.01 4.05
C HIS A 36 -8.78 2.40 2.68
N PHE A 37 -7.47 2.29 2.54
CA PHE A 37 -6.74 2.63 1.31
C PHE A 37 -6.15 1.39 0.61
N ASN A 38 -6.47 0.20 1.11
CA ASN A 38 -6.04 -1.08 0.60
C ASN A 38 -7.26 -1.95 0.28
N ASP A 39 -7.06 -2.98 -0.53
CA ASP A 39 -8.09 -3.95 -0.89
C ASP A 39 -8.32 -5.01 0.20
N THR A 40 -7.46 -5.06 1.22
CA THR A 40 -7.43 -6.10 2.25
C THR A 40 -7.70 -5.52 3.63
N PHE A 41 -8.71 -6.04 4.29
CA PHE A 41 -9.13 -5.63 5.62
C PHE A 41 -9.65 -6.83 6.41
N GLY A 42 -9.69 -6.76 7.73
CA GLY A 42 -10.31 -7.84 8.51
C GLY A 42 -11.68 -7.47 9.04
N ILE A 43 -12.47 -8.51 9.28
CA ILE A 43 -13.87 -8.49 9.61
C ILE A 43 -14.03 -9.19 10.96
N ASP A 44 -14.60 -8.48 11.93
CA ASP A 44 -15.06 -9.06 13.18
C ASP A 44 -16.46 -9.66 12.98
N LEU A 45 -16.56 -10.99 13.05
CA LEU A 45 -17.80 -11.73 12.87
C LEU A 45 -18.79 -11.52 14.03
N LEU A 46 -18.36 -10.91 15.14
CA LEU A 46 -19.24 -10.54 16.24
C LEU A 46 -19.93 -9.19 16.00
N THR A 47 -19.45 -8.40 15.03
CA THR A 47 -20.03 -7.11 14.68
C THR A 47 -21.18 -7.32 13.66
N PRO A 48 -22.45 -7.04 14.02
CA PRO A 48 -23.60 -7.38 13.16
C PRO A 48 -23.66 -6.58 11.86
N SER A 49 -23.19 -5.33 11.89
CA SER A 49 -23.05 -4.49 10.70
C SER A 49 -21.86 -3.55 10.83
N GLU A 50 -21.24 -3.29 9.68
CA GLU A 50 -20.23 -2.25 9.53
C GLU A 50 -20.13 -1.75 8.09
N ASN A 51 -20.23 -0.43 7.92
CA ASN A 51 -19.94 0.23 6.66
C ASN A 51 -18.53 0.81 6.67
N ARG A 52 -17.80 0.60 5.58
CA ARG A 52 -16.42 1.06 5.40
C ARG A 52 -16.27 1.79 4.07
N LEU A 53 -15.51 2.87 4.08
CA LEU A 53 -15.18 3.61 2.86
C LEU A 53 -13.81 3.13 2.37
N MET A 54 -13.74 2.69 1.12
CA MET A 54 -12.51 2.21 0.49
C MET A 54 -12.07 3.20 -0.58
N PHE A 55 -10.82 3.67 -0.50
CA PHE A 55 -10.18 4.45 -1.55
C PHE A 55 -9.16 3.56 -2.27
N ILE A 56 -9.52 3.06 -3.46
CA ILE A 56 -8.72 2.10 -4.21
C ILE A 56 -8.62 2.60 -5.66
N ASP A 57 -7.41 2.72 -6.19
CA ASP A 57 -7.14 3.18 -7.56
C ASP A 57 -7.81 4.53 -7.91
N GLU A 58 -7.69 5.51 -6.99
CA GLU A 58 -8.28 6.86 -7.10
C GLU A 58 -9.81 6.91 -7.09
N GLU A 59 -10.46 5.79 -6.78
CA GLU A 59 -11.91 5.67 -6.72
C GLU A 59 -12.39 5.42 -5.30
N ILE A 60 -13.62 5.84 -5.03
CA ILE A 60 -14.28 5.62 -3.74
C ILE A 60 -15.30 4.49 -3.87
N TYR A 61 -15.21 3.52 -2.97
CA TYR A 61 -16.19 2.46 -2.82
C TYR A 61 -16.73 2.45 -1.39
N LEU A 62 -18.01 2.12 -1.26
CA LEU A 62 -18.64 1.82 0.01
C LEU A 62 -18.77 0.31 0.13
N THR A 63 -18.10 -0.26 1.12
CA THR A 63 -18.26 -1.66 1.52
C THR A 63 -19.24 -1.71 2.68
N GLN A 64 -20.29 -2.51 2.56
CA GLN A 64 -21.26 -2.75 3.61
C GLN A 64 -21.17 -4.20 4.02
N ILE A 65 -20.87 -4.43 5.29
CA ILE A 65 -20.65 -5.76 5.86
C ILE A 65 -21.80 -6.03 6.81
N THR A 66 -22.45 -7.18 6.66
CA THR A 66 -23.53 -7.63 7.56
C THR A 66 -23.23 -9.05 7.99
N VAL A 67 -23.37 -9.34 9.29
CA VAL A 67 -23.27 -10.68 9.85
C VAL A 67 -24.57 -11.02 10.57
N ALA A 68 -25.31 -11.98 10.02
CA ALA A 68 -26.60 -12.43 10.56
C ALA A 68 -26.87 -13.89 10.16
N ASP A 69 -27.52 -14.65 11.04
CA ASP A 69 -27.99 -16.03 10.75
C ASP A 69 -26.90 -16.96 10.17
N ASN A 70 -25.69 -16.92 10.74
CA ASN A 70 -24.51 -17.64 10.25
C ASN A 70 -24.12 -17.29 8.79
N LYS A 71 -24.43 -16.08 8.32
CA LYS A 71 -24.04 -15.60 7.01
C LYS A 71 -23.28 -14.29 7.14
N LEU A 72 -22.22 -14.18 6.36
CA LEU A 72 -21.48 -12.95 6.14
C LEU A 72 -21.87 -12.41 4.76
N GLU A 73 -22.53 -11.26 4.72
CA GLU A 73 -22.82 -10.53 3.49
C GLU A 73 -21.85 -9.36 3.33
N ILE A 74 -21.20 -9.27 2.18
CA ILE A 74 -20.32 -8.16 1.79
C ILE A 74 -20.85 -7.54 0.51
N LYS A 75 -21.35 -6.32 0.62
CA LYS A 75 -21.86 -5.51 -0.48
C LYS A 75 -20.85 -4.43 -0.85
N LEU A 76 -20.45 -4.34 -2.10
CA LEU A 76 -19.56 -3.28 -2.58
C LEU A 76 -20.32 -2.34 -3.52
N ARG A 77 -20.25 -1.04 -3.25
CA ARG A 77 -20.89 -0.01 -4.07
C ARG A 77 -19.85 1.02 -4.51
N TYR A 78 -19.76 1.24 -5.82
CA TYR A 78 -18.98 2.33 -6.37
C TYR A 78 -19.66 3.69 -6.15
N LEU A 79 -18.93 4.65 -5.61
CA LEU A 79 -19.38 6.02 -5.37
C LEU A 79 -18.84 6.96 -6.46
N GLY A 80 -19.33 6.76 -7.68
CA GLY A 80 -18.99 7.60 -8.84
C GLY A 80 -20.04 7.49 -9.96
N PRO A 81 -19.69 7.83 -11.22
CA PRO A 81 -20.64 7.80 -12.34
C PRO A 81 -21.33 6.44 -12.50
N GLN A 82 -22.67 6.46 -12.65
CA GLN A 82 -23.46 5.21 -12.78
C GLN A 82 -23.07 4.37 -14.01
N THR A 83 -22.54 5.00 -15.05
CA THR A 83 -22.02 4.33 -16.25
C THR A 83 -20.82 3.43 -15.95
N ILE A 84 -19.99 3.81 -14.97
CA ILE A 84 -18.86 3.01 -14.48
C ILE A 84 -19.37 1.99 -13.45
N ALA A 85 -20.28 2.40 -12.55
CA ALA A 85 -20.85 1.51 -11.54
C ALA A 85 -21.43 0.21 -12.14
N LYS A 86 -22.12 0.31 -13.29
CA LYS A 86 -22.72 -0.84 -13.99
C LYS A 86 -21.70 -1.85 -14.55
N LYS A 87 -20.43 -1.44 -14.70
CA LYS A 87 -19.34 -2.25 -15.26
C LYS A 87 -18.43 -2.85 -14.19
N ILE A 88 -18.64 -2.48 -12.93
CA ILE A 88 -17.81 -2.93 -11.82
C ILE A 88 -18.31 -4.30 -11.36
N THR A 89 -17.41 -5.26 -11.35
CA THR A 89 -17.60 -6.56 -10.70
C THR A 89 -16.54 -6.72 -9.63
N TYR A 90 -16.80 -7.56 -8.63
CA TYR A 90 -15.81 -7.84 -7.60
C TYR A 90 -15.96 -9.25 -7.04
N ASN A 91 -14.85 -9.78 -6.54
CA ASN A 91 -14.77 -11.04 -5.82
C ASN A 91 -14.13 -10.79 -4.45
N ILE A 92 -14.35 -11.70 -3.50
CA ILE A 92 -13.67 -11.68 -2.22
C ILE A 92 -12.82 -12.93 -2.03
N LEU A 93 -11.70 -12.75 -1.34
CA LEU A 93 -10.89 -13.83 -0.79
C LEU A 93 -10.96 -13.73 0.74
N LEU A 94 -11.53 -14.76 1.37
CA LEU A 94 -11.56 -14.87 2.82
C LEU A 94 -10.45 -15.80 3.32
N ARG A 95 -9.76 -15.40 4.40
CA ARG A 95 -8.77 -16.20 5.12
C ARG A 95 -9.15 -16.29 6.59
N PHE A 96 -9.33 -17.53 7.07
CA PHE A 96 -9.72 -17.86 8.44
C PHE A 96 -8.50 -18.15 9.31
N CYS A 97 -8.57 -17.81 10.60
CA CYS A 97 -7.44 -17.93 11.54
C CYS A 97 -7.17 -19.36 12.07
N SER A 98 -7.85 -20.40 11.57
CA SER A 98 -7.52 -21.78 11.94
C SER A 98 -6.34 -22.27 11.09
N GLY A 99 -5.51 -23.18 11.63
CA GLY A 99 -4.31 -23.73 10.96
C GLY A 99 -4.54 -24.50 9.65
N LEU A 100 -5.71 -24.34 9.03
CA LEU A 100 -6.08 -24.80 7.71
C LEU A 100 -6.19 -23.56 6.82
N ASN A 101 -5.22 -23.35 5.93
CA ASN A 101 -5.28 -22.35 4.87
C ASN A 101 -6.42 -22.69 3.88
N GLN A 102 -7.67 -22.47 4.28
CA GLN A 102 -8.82 -22.53 3.39
C GLN A 102 -9.12 -21.12 2.90
N SER A 103 -8.84 -20.90 1.62
CA SER A 103 -9.29 -19.72 0.87
C SER A 103 -10.60 -20.03 0.17
N LEU A 104 -11.65 -19.28 0.49
CA LEU A 104 -12.91 -19.36 -0.25
C LEU A 104 -12.94 -18.20 -1.26
N ASN A 105 -12.89 -18.54 -2.55
CA ASN A 105 -13.09 -17.58 -3.63
C ASN A 105 -14.57 -17.58 -3.99
N ILE A 106 -15.28 -16.50 -3.67
CA ILE A 106 -16.69 -16.37 -4.01
C ILE A 106 -16.85 -15.22 -5.01
N THR A 107 -17.55 -15.52 -6.10
CA THR A 107 -17.86 -14.57 -7.18
C THR A 107 -19.29 -14.10 -7.03
N ALA A 108 -19.52 -12.78 -7.03
CA ALA A 108 -20.87 -12.22 -7.05
C ALA A 108 -21.51 -12.49 -8.42
N ILE A 109 -22.70 -13.11 -8.43
CA ILE A 109 -23.51 -13.25 -9.63
C ILE A 109 -24.75 -12.37 -9.43
N GLU A 110 -24.74 -11.22 -10.12
CA GLU A 110 -25.83 -10.23 -10.27
C GLU A 110 -26.55 -9.75 -8.99
N ASN A 111 -26.56 -8.43 -8.80
CA ASN A 111 -27.13 -7.66 -7.67
C ASN A 111 -26.22 -7.37 -6.46
N GLY A 112 -24.90 -7.38 -6.67
CA GLY A 112 -23.99 -6.48 -5.95
C GLY A 112 -23.71 -6.78 -4.48
N SER A 113 -24.07 -7.95 -3.95
CA SER A 113 -23.59 -8.47 -2.67
C SER A 113 -23.04 -9.90 -2.80
N ILE A 114 -22.05 -10.22 -1.99
CA ILE A 114 -21.50 -11.57 -1.84
C ILE A 114 -21.95 -12.10 -0.49
N ILE A 115 -22.62 -13.25 -0.48
CA ILE A 115 -23.06 -13.92 0.75
C ILE A 115 -22.21 -15.17 0.94
N VAL A 116 -21.61 -15.30 2.12
CA VAL A 116 -20.80 -16.43 2.54
C VAL A 116 -21.55 -17.15 3.66
N ASP A 117 -21.78 -18.45 3.49
CA ASP A 117 -22.29 -19.30 4.56
C ASP A 117 -21.14 -19.61 5.54
N LEU A 118 -21.35 -19.24 6.81
CA LEU A 118 -20.41 -19.50 7.89
C LEU A 118 -20.66 -20.87 8.55
N CYS A 119 -21.68 -21.63 8.10
CA CYS A 119 -21.93 -22.99 8.57
C CYS A 119 -20.73 -23.90 8.29
N GLY A 120 -20.10 -24.39 9.35
CA GLY A 120 -18.89 -25.23 9.28
C GLY A 120 -17.60 -24.51 9.68
N ILE A 121 -17.65 -23.20 9.92
CA ILE A 121 -16.56 -22.47 10.57
C ILE A 121 -16.65 -22.73 12.08
N PRO A 122 -15.54 -23.14 12.74
CA PRO A 122 -15.48 -23.25 14.20
C PRO A 122 -15.96 -21.97 14.89
N SER A 123 -16.80 -22.11 15.92
CA SER A 123 -17.37 -20.99 16.69
C SER A 123 -16.34 -20.15 17.46
N GLU A 124 -15.07 -20.59 17.49
CA GLU A 124 -13.95 -19.87 18.11
C GLU A 124 -13.36 -18.81 17.16
N ILE A 125 -13.68 -18.86 15.87
CA ILE A 125 -13.19 -17.89 14.88
C ILE A 125 -14.11 -16.68 14.88
N ASN A 126 -13.65 -15.63 15.55
CA ASN A 126 -14.36 -14.35 15.61
C ASN A 126 -13.86 -13.36 14.54
N TYR A 127 -12.77 -13.66 13.83
CA TYR A 127 -12.15 -12.73 12.90
C TYR A 127 -11.72 -13.39 11.59
N VAL A 128 -11.94 -12.69 10.48
CA VAL A 128 -11.61 -13.16 9.13
C VAL A 128 -10.93 -12.05 8.35
N SER A 129 -9.84 -12.35 7.65
CA SER A 129 -9.24 -11.42 6.68
C SER A 129 -9.95 -11.53 5.34
N CYS A 130 -10.37 -10.39 4.79
CA CYS A 130 -11.04 -10.26 3.50
C CYS A 130 -10.21 -9.41 2.54
N THR A 131 -9.95 -9.93 1.34
CA THR A 131 -9.35 -9.16 0.22
C THR A 131 -10.39 -8.99 -0.88
N LEU A 132 -10.65 -7.74 -1.31
CA LEU A 132 -11.49 -7.38 -2.44
C LEU A 132 -10.70 -7.42 -3.75
N ASN A 133 -11.21 -8.10 -4.77
CA ASN A 133 -10.66 -8.07 -6.11
C ASN A 133 -11.68 -7.39 -7.04
N ILE A 134 -11.47 -6.10 -7.33
CA ILE A 134 -12.40 -5.26 -8.10
C ILE A 134 -11.98 -5.24 -9.56
N ASN A 135 -12.88 -5.61 -10.47
CA ASN A 135 -12.68 -5.60 -11.92
C ASN A 135 -13.57 -4.54 -12.58
N LYS A 136 -12.99 -3.76 -13.50
CA LYS A 136 -13.69 -2.81 -14.37
C LYS A 136 -13.59 -3.34 -15.81
N ASP A 137 -14.63 -3.99 -16.35
CA ASP A 137 -14.53 -4.51 -17.72
C ASP A 137 -14.48 -3.37 -18.75
N ARG A 138 -13.41 -3.39 -19.56
CA ARG A 138 -13.21 -2.58 -20.78
C ARG A 138 -13.95 -3.26 -21.93
N LEU A 139 -14.96 -2.60 -22.50
CA LEU A 139 -15.36 -2.90 -23.87
C LEU A 139 -14.44 -2.11 -24.81
N GLN A 140 -13.88 -2.84 -25.78
CA GLN A 140 -13.32 -2.32 -27.02
C GLN A 140 -14.27 -1.28 -27.61
N GLU A 141 -13.74 -0.10 -27.95
CA GLU A 141 -14.38 0.79 -28.91
C GLU A 141 -14.47 0.01 -30.22
N THR A 142 -15.64 -0.53 -30.53
CA THR A 142 -15.96 -0.90 -31.90
C THR A 142 -15.97 0.39 -32.70
N GLU A 143 -14.97 0.52 -33.57
CA GLU A 143 -14.96 1.46 -34.67
C GLU A 143 -16.30 1.34 -35.42
N ASP A 144 -17.11 2.40 -35.33
CA ASP A 144 -18.27 2.59 -36.20
C ASP A 144 -17.77 2.79 -37.63
N ILE A 145 -17.94 1.76 -38.47
CA ILE A 145 -17.95 1.90 -39.94
C ILE A 145 -19.26 1.29 -40.45
N PHE A 146 -20.21 2.15 -40.81
CA PHE A 146 -21.16 2.10 -41.94
C PHE A 146 -22.05 3.34 -41.77
N GLY A 147 -22.22 4.26 -42.71
CA GLY A 147 -21.83 4.42 -44.09
C GLY A 147 -22.44 5.74 -44.59
N GLU A 148 -21.85 6.30 -45.63
CA GLU A 148 -22.25 7.54 -46.32
C GLU A 148 -23.76 7.61 -46.61
N TYR A 149 -24.37 8.79 -46.41
CA TYR A 149 -25.29 9.37 -47.38
C TYR A 149 -25.23 10.91 -47.32
N VAL A 150 -24.83 11.47 -48.46
CA VAL A 150 -24.83 12.87 -48.83
C VAL A 150 -26.24 13.45 -48.74
N ASN A 151 -26.39 14.65 -48.17
CA ASN A 151 -27.21 15.68 -48.82
C ASN A 151 -26.84 17.10 -48.38
N ASN A 152 -26.66 17.91 -49.43
CA ASN A 152 -26.38 19.34 -49.46
C ASN A 152 -27.38 20.15 -48.64
N HIS A 153 -26.92 21.23 -48.02
CA HIS A 153 -27.42 22.57 -48.33
C HIS A 153 -26.53 23.65 -47.69
N GLU A 154 -25.91 24.44 -48.57
CA GLU A 154 -25.34 25.76 -48.30
C GLU A 154 -26.44 26.71 -47.81
N VAL A 155 -26.20 27.48 -46.74
CA VAL A 155 -26.70 28.87 -46.62
C VAL A 155 -25.67 29.71 -45.86
N SER A 156 -25.11 30.68 -46.58
CA SER A 156 -24.30 31.79 -46.13
C SER A 156 -25.18 32.94 -45.64
N ILE A 157 -24.91 33.56 -44.47
CA ILE A 157 -25.28 34.97 -44.20
C ILE A 157 -24.18 35.67 -43.39
N GLN A 158 -23.82 36.87 -43.86
CA GLN A 158 -22.72 37.72 -43.43
C GLN A 158 -23.10 38.80 -42.38
N HIS A 159 -22.05 39.37 -41.75
CA HIS A 159 -21.90 40.71 -41.14
C HIS A 159 -22.70 41.02 -39.85
N SER A 160 -22.11 41.51 -38.76
CA SER A 160 -21.40 42.81 -38.68
C SER A 160 -20.78 43.04 -37.27
N VAL A 161 -19.67 43.77 -37.22
CA VAL A 161 -18.98 44.28 -36.01
C VAL A 161 -19.32 45.77 -35.85
N PRO A 162 -19.29 46.33 -34.63
CA PRO A 162 -18.45 47.51 -34.45
C PRO A 162 -17.51 47.46 -33.23
N ASP A 163 -16.30 47.95 -33.51
CA ASP A 163 -15.15 48.24 -32.66
C ASP A 163 -15.34 49.58 -31.93
N VAL A 164 -14.95 49.66 -30.64
CA VAL A 164 -14.49 50.91 -30.03
C VAL A 164 -13.28 50.62 -29.13
N SER A 165 -12.19 51.28 -29.49
CA SER A 165 -10.83 51.16 -28.98
C SER A 165 -10.50 52.22 -27.93
N ARG A 166 -9.51 51.92 -27.04
CA ARG A 166 -8.49 52.82 -26.41
C ARG A 166 -7.91 52.18 -25.13
N LYS A 167 -6.66 52.35 -24.69
CA LYS A 167 -5.31 52.67 -25.23
C LYS A 167 -4.35 52.50 -24.02
N TYR A 168 -3.18 51.90 -24.26
CA TYR A 168 -1.96 51.74 -23.45
C TYR A 168 -1.56 52.84 -22.43
N SER A 169 -0.87 52.48 -21.33
CA SER A 169 0.61 52.61 -21.19
C SER A 169 1.17 52.30 -19.78
N LEU A 170 2.44 51.86 -19.76
CA LEU A 170 3.34 51.51 -18.64
C LEU A 170 3.74 52.69 -17.72
N ARG A 171 4.13 52.41 -16.47
CA ARG A 171 5.33 52.99 -15.79
C ARG A 171 5.62 52.34 -14.43
N GLU A 172 6.89 51.97 -14.24
CA GLU A 172 7.56 51.68 -12.97
C GLU A 172 7.91 53.00 -12.23
N HIS A 173 8.00 52.97 -10.89
CA HIS A 173 9.14 53.49 -10.12
C HIS A 173 8.98 53.27 -8.59
N SER A 174 9.94 52.54 -8.04
CA SER A 174 10.70 52.70 -6.77
C SER A 174 10.15 53.53 -5.60
N SER A 175 10.24 52.97 -4.39
CA SER A 175 10.63 53.69 -3.17
C SER A 175 11.34 52.76 -2.19
N THR A 176 12.57 53.13 -1.84
CA THR A 176 13.47 52.45 -0.89
C THR A 176 13.37 53.12 0.49
N ILE A 177 13.40 52.34 1.58
CA ILE A 177 13.82 52.79 2.92
C ILE A 177 14.85 51.80 3.48
N VAL A 178 15.89 52.35 4.11
CA VAL A 178 17.21 51.80 4.42
C VAL A 178 17.38 51.46 5.92
N VAL A 179 17.72 50.19 6.18
CA VAL A 179 18.76 49.62 7.09
C VAL A 179 18.70 49.81 8.62
N LYS A 180 18.76 48.69 9.37
CA LYS A 180 19.90 48.32 10.24
C LYS A 180 19.92 46.84 10.65
N THR A 181 21.10 46.25 10.48
CA THR A 181 21.53 44.85 10.67
C THR A 181 22.00 44.56 12.09
N THR A 182 21.83 43.31 12.53
CA THR A 182 22.84 42.58 13.34
C THR A 182 22.84 41.11 12.93
N GLU A 183 23.99 40.63 12.46
CA GLU A 183 24.29 39.25 12.09
C GLU A 183 24.54 38.36 13.32
N SER A 184 24.14 37.09 13.24
CA SER A 184 24.97 36.00 13.77
C SER A 184 24.73 34.72 12.95
N SER A 185 25.79 34.32 12.26
CA SER A 185 25.98 33.18 11.36
C SER A 185 25.58 31.83 11.95
N LEU A 186 25.13 30.87 11.10
CA LEU A 186 25.48 29.43 11.16
C LEU A 186 25.06 28.72 9.84
N THR A 187 26.03 28.62 8.93
CA THR A 187 26.30 27.56 7.94
C THR A 187 25.18 26.67 7.35
N ARG A 188 24.79 27.01 6.10
CA ARG A 188 24.66 26.15 4.90
C ARG A 188 24.25 24.67 5.10
N SER A 189 22.95 24.42 5.21
CA SER A 189 22.36 23.10 4.92
C SER A 189 22.32 22.87 3.40
N LYS A 190 23.08 21.88 2.92
CA LYS A 190 22.89 21.33 1.57
C LYS A 190 21.58 20.54 1.57
N THR A 191 20.50 21.13 1.07
CA THR A 191 19.30 20.39 0.71
C THR A 191 19.67 19.44 -0.43
N ILE A 192 19.71 18.15 -0.16
CA ILE A 192 19.87 17.13 -1.20
C ILE A 192 18.58 17.15 -2.01
N SER A 193 18.65 17.66 -3.23
CA SER A 193 17.49 17.73 -4.12
C SER A 193 17.03 16.32 -4.51
N LEU A 194 15.71 16.12 -4.63
CA LEU A 194 15.10 14.91 -5.21
C LEU A 194 15.69 14.55 -6.59
N GLU A 195 16.24 15.52 -7.32
CA GLU A 195 16.95 15.27 -8.57
C GLU A 195 18.28 14.54 -8.37
N GLU A 196 18.98 14.75 -7.26
CA GLU A 196 20.26 14.11 -7.00
C GLU A 196 20.09 12.63 -6.64
N ILE A 197 19.00 12.29 -5.95
CA ILE A 197 18.56 10.90 -5.72
C ILE A 197 18.19 10.26 -7.07
N LYS A 198 17.33 10.89 -7.88
CA LYS A 198 17.00 10.41 -9.24
C LYS A 198 18.25 10.17 -10.09
N ARG A 199 19.24 11.08 -10.09
CA ARG A 199 20.51 10.93 -10.84
C ARG A 199 21.42 9.82 -10.31
N ARG A 200 21.40 9.53 -9.01
CA ARG A 200 22.17 8.41 -8.41
C ARG A 200 21.54 7.05 -8.73
N HIS A 201 20.21 6.97 -8.80
CA HIS A 201 19.49 5.73 -9.13
C HIS A 201 19.52 5.41 -10.64
N LEU A 202 19.38 6.41 -11.53
CA LEU A 202 19.53 6.21 -12.98
C LEU A 202 20.92 5.73 -13.43
N LYS A 203 21.97 5.98 -12.63
CA LYS A 203 23.32 5.48 -12.91
C LYS A 203 23.47 3.98 -12.64
N ARG A 204 22.64 3.39 -11.78
CA ARG A 204 22.72 1.98 -11.41
C ARG A 204 22.00 1.06 -12.41
N ALA A 205 20.98 1.59 -13.11
CA ALA A 205 20.26 0.89 -14.19
C ALA A 205 21.00 0.91 -15.55
N LYS A 206 22.12 1.64 -15.68
CA LYS A 206 22.85 1.79 -16.95
C LYS A 206 24.04 0.84 -17.14
N SER A 207 24.36 -0.02 -16.17
CA SER A 207 25.62 -0.80 -16.22
C SER A 207 25.52 -2.19 -16.84
N THR A 208 24.35 -2.65 -17.29
CA THR A 208 24.24 -3.92 -18.02
C THR A 208 23.08 -3.87 -18.99
N VAL A 209 23.37 -4.14 -20.27
CA VAL A 209 22.48 -4.21 -21.45
C VAL A 209 22.41 -2.92 -22.30
N SER A 210 22.86 -3.06 -23.55
CA SER A 210 22.94 -2.04 -24.58
C SER A 210 21.58 -1.44 -24.93
N LEU A 211 21.55 -0.12 -25.06
CA LEU A 211 20.40 0.78 -25.19
C LEU A 211 19.66 0.71 -26.55
N GLY A 212 19.46 -0.50 -27.10
CA GLY A 212 19.02 -0.69 -28.49
C GLY A 212 17.64 -1.29 -28.74
N ALA A 213 16.98 -1.93 -27.76
CA ALA A 213 15.69 -2.60 -28.03
C ALA A 213 14.88 -2.87 -26.76
N ILE A 214 14.44 -1.81 -26.05
CA ILE A 214 13.46 -1.93 -24.98
C ILE A 214 12.23 -1.15 -25.43
N THR A 215 11.21 -1.83 -25.95
CA THR A 215 9.91 -1.22 -26.27
C THR A 215 9.05 -1.15 -25.01
N GLU A 216 8.27 -0.08 -24.80
CA GLU A 216 7.54 0.15 -23.53
C GLU A 216 6.17 -0.56 -23.42
N ASP A 217 5.74 -1.30 -24.45
CA ASP A 217 4.39 -1.86 -24.49
C ASP A 217 4.37 -3.37 -24.38
N VAL A 218 3.93 -3.86 -23.22
CA VAL A 218 3.29 -5.18 -23.10
C VAL A 218 1.84 -4.92 -22.69
N ASN A 219 1.01 -4.51 -23.65
CA ASN A 219 -0.45 -4.37 -23.44
C ASN A 219 -1.14 -5.70 -23.05
N ASP A 220 -0.43 -6.84 -23.14
CA ASP A 220 -0.90 -8.19 -22.80
C ASP A 220 -0.14 -8.82 -21.60
N SER A 221 0.36 -8.02 -20.66
CA SER A 221 1.16 -8.56 -19.54
C SER A 221 0.33 -8.93 -18.31
N ASN A 222 -0.99 -8.99 -18.35
CA ASN A 222 -1.80 -9.23 -17.15
C ASN A 222 -2.47 -10.61 -17.20
N CYS A 223 -2.57 -11.25 -16.03
CA CYS A 223 -3.20 -12.55 -15.90
C CYS A 223 -4.68 -12.43 -16.27
N THR A 224 -5.17 -13.31 -17.14
CA THR A 224 -6.56 -13.31 -17.61
C THR A 224 -7.57 -13.57 -16.48
N ASP A 225 -7.15 -14.18 -15.35
CA ASP A 225 -8.02 -14.43 -14.20
C ASP A 225 -7.92 -13.34 -13.12
N CYS A 226 -6.72 -13.00 -12.65
CA CYS A 226 -6.53 -12.09 -11.52
C CYS A 226 -6.11 -10.66 -11.88
N GLY A 227 -5.87 -10.35 -13.16
CA GLY A 227 -5.48 -9.01 -13.62
C GLY A 227 -4.09 -8.54 -13.19
N ILE A 228 -3.40 -9.29 -12.32
CA ILE A 228 -2.03 -9.01 -11.87
C ILE A 228 -1.09 -9.15 -13.06
N THR A 229 -0.09 -8.27 -13.13
CA THR A 229 1.01 -8.39 -14.10
C THR A 229 1.66 -9.78 -14.03
N LEU A 230 1.58 -10.51 -15.13
CA LEU A 230 2.18 -11.80 -15.39
C LEU A 230 3.69 -11.74 -15.14
N SER A 231 4.16 -12.85 -14.58
CA SER A 231 5.57 -13.10 -14.33
C SER A 231 5.79 -14.59 -14.56
N PRO A 232 6.87 -15.01 -15.24
CA PRO A 232 7.24 -16.42 -15.34
C PRO A 232 7.17 -17.13 -13.95
N PRO A 233 6.69 -18.39 -13.87
CA PRO A 233 6.07 -19.16 -14.94
C PRO A 233 4.67 -18.63 -15.34
N ILE A 234 4.42 -18.54 -16.65
CA ILE A 234 3.14 -18.11 -17.23
C ILE A 234 2.48 -19.33 -17.86
N PHE A 235 1.25 -19.63 -17.44
CA PHE A 235 0.50 -20.79 -17.89
C PHE A 235 -0.51 -20.43 -18.97
N LEU A 236 -0.88 -21.40 -19.79
CA LEU A 236 -1.83 -21.23 -20.89
C LEU A 236 -3.11 -22.06 -20.68
N CYS A 237 -4.24 -21.52 -21.12
CA CYS A 237 -5.39 -22.38 -21.45
C CYS A 237 -5.26 -22.90 -22.90
N PRO A 238 -6.06 -23.91 -23.32
CA PRO A 238 -6.02 -24.46 -24.68
C PRO A 238 -6.27 -23.43 -25.79
N CYS A 239 -6.92 -22.31 -25.49
CA CYS A 239 -7.16 -21.22 -26.43
C CYS A 239 -6.05 -20.15 -26.45
N GLY A 240 -4.98 -20.29 -25.65
CA GLY A 240 -3.82 -19.40 -25.67
C GLY A 240 -3.85 -18.20 -24.70
N HIS A 241 -4.83 -18.11 -23.80
CA HIS A 241 -4.85 -17.06 -22.76
C HIS A 241 -3.84 -17.34 -21.64
N SER A 242 -3.29 -16.28 -21.04
CA SER A 242 -2.13 -16.36 -20.14
C SER A 242 -2.48 -16.15 -18.66
N PHE A 243 -1.89 -16.98 -17.79
CA PHE A 243 -2.20 -17.04 -16.36
C PHE A 243 -0.93 -17.01 -15.50
N CYS A 244 -0.97 -16.36 -14.34
CA CYS A 244 0.11 -16.39 -13.38
C CYS A 244 0.11 -17.73 -12.60
N SER A 245 1.19 -18.02 -11.87
CA SER A 245 1.29 -19.23 -11.04
C SER A 245 0.17 -19.39 -10.03
N GLY A 246 -0.36 -18.28 -9.49
CA GLY A 246 -1.49 -18.33 -8.55
C GLY A 246 -2.80 -18.79 -9.18
N CYS A 247 -2.93 -18.66 -10.51
CA CYS A 247 -4.12 -19.00 -11.28
C CYS A 247 -3.95 -20.28 -12.12
N GLN A 248 -2.87 -21.04 -11.91
CA GLN A 248 -2.55 -22.23 -12.71
C GLN A 248 -3.64 -23.32 -12.66
N ASN A 249 -4.38 -23.41 -11.56
CA ASN A 249 -5.47 -24.38 -11.38
C ASN A 249 -6.87 -23.76 -11.60
N SER A 250 -6.93 -22.60 -12.25
CA SER A 250 -8.20 -21.89 -12.53
C SER A 250 -8.84 -22.36 -13.84
N VAL A 251 -10.05 -21.87 -14.10
CA VAL A 251 -10.73 -21.98 -15.39
C VAL A 251 -10.63 -20.64 -16.09
N CYS A 252 -10.26 -20.64 -17.37
CA CYS A 252 -10.18 -19.43 -18.17
C CYS A 252 -11.55 -18.76 -18.27
N ARG A 253 -11.66 -17.49 -17.87
CA ARG A 253 -12.93 -16.74 -17.94
C ARG A 253 -13.36 -16.39 -19.36
N LEU A 254 -12.43 -16.37 -20.31
CA LEU A 254 -12.70 -15.99 -21.70
C LEU A 254 -13.17 -17.17 -22.55
N CYS A 255 -12.62 -18.36 -22.34
CA CYS A 255 -12.94 -19.54 -23.14
C CYS A 255 -13.54 -20.71 -22.35
N LEU A 256 -13.70 -20.56 -21.03
CA LEU A 256 -14.28 -21.55 -20.11
C LEU A 256 -13.53 -22.90 -20.03
N GLU A 257 -12.33 -22.95 -20.60
CA GLU A 257 -11.45 -24.12 -20.54
C GLU A 257 -10.52 -24.08 -19.32
N LYS A 258 -10.16 -25.26 -18.81
CA LYS A 258 -9.21 -25.38 -17.70
C LYS A 258 -7.84 -24.84 -18.11
N VAL A 259 -7.21 -24.09 -17.21
CA VAL A 259 -5.80 -23.72 -17.38
C VAL A 259 -4.95 -24.98 -17.36
N THR A 260 -4.04 -25.07 -18.31
CA THR A 260 -3.17 -26.24 -18.48
C THR A 260 -1.85 -26.02 -17.74
N PHE A 261 -1.06 -27.09 -17.64
CA PHE A 261 0.34 -27.01 -17.19
C PHE A 261 1.29 -26.52 -18.29
N GLU A 262 0.79 -26.23 -19.50
CA GLU A 262 1.58 -25.69 -20.59
C GLU A 262 1.97 -24.25 -20.31
N ARG A 263 3.24 -23.91 -20.60
CA ARG A 263 3.81 -22.59 -20.31
C ARG A 263 3.90 -21.74 -21.57
N ASN A 264 3.63 -20.45 -21.43
CA ASN A 264 3.81 -19.46 -22.48
C ASN A 264 5.28 -19.03 -22.62
N TYR A 265 6.15 -19.95 -23.05
CA TYR A 265 7.59 -19.67 -23.17
C TYR A 265 7.92 -18.46 -24.06
N HIS A 266 7.08 -18.17 -25.07
CA HIS A 266 7.25 -16.98 -25.92
C HIS A 266 7.03 -15.68 -25.14
N LEU A 267 5.97 -15.61 -24.34
CA LEU A 267 5.72 -14.44 -23.49
C LEU A 267 6.76 -14.34 -22.36
N GLU A 268 7.20 -15.49 -21.80
CA GLU A 268 8.29 -15.52 -20.84
C GLU A 268 9.63 -15.04 -21.43
N GLU A 269 9.96 -15.41 -22.67
CA GLU A 269 11.16 -14.94 -23.36
C GLU A 269 11.09 -13.43 -23.63
N LYS A 270 9.89 -12.92 -23.95
CA LYS A 270 9.64 -11.48 -24.04
C LYS A 270 9.95 -10.79 -22.72
N PHE A 271 9.52 -11.30 -21.57
CA PHE A 271 9.82 -10.72 -20.26
C PHE A 271 11.34 -10.55 -19.96
N ASN A 272 12.22 -11.28 -20.65
CA ASN A 272 13.68 -11.07 -20.57
C ASN A 272 14.19 -9.87 -21.38
N LYS A 273 13.38 -9.31 -22.28
CA LYS A 273 13.71 -8.20 -23.19
C LYS A 273 12.99 -6.90 -22.82
N PHE A 274 12.05 -6.93 -21.85
CA PHE A 274 11.23 -5.80 -21.43
C PHE A 274 11.49 -5.38 -19.98
N LEU A 275 11.26 -4.10 -19.69
CA LEU A 275 11.22 -3.59 -18.32
C LEU A 275 9.81 -3.74 -17.75
N VAL A 276 9.70 -4.48 -16.66
CA VAL A 276 8.45 -4.73 -15.92
C VAL A 276 8.35 -3.74 -14.76
N PRO A 277 7.21 -3.06 -14.58
CA PRO A 277 7.02 -2.19 -13.42
C PRO A 277 7.01 -3.01 -12.12
N CYS A 278 7.55 -2.44 -11.05
CA CYS A 278 7.44 -3.04 -9.72
C CYS A 278 5.97 -3.21 -9.30
N LYS A 279 5.62 -4.30 -8.62
CA LYS A 279 4.27 -4.52 -8.06
C LYS A 279 3.84 -3.42 -7.09
N TYR A 280 4.80 -2.72 -6.47
CA TYR A 280 4.58 -1.59 -5.58
C TYR A 280 4.51 -0.24 -6.32
N LYS A 281 4.31 -0.24 -7.65
CA LYS A 281 4.09 0.99 -8.44
C LYS A 281 2.94 1.82 -7.89
N LYS A 282 1.84 1.17 -7.45
CA LYS A 282 0.70 1.83 -6.79
C LYS A 282 1.06 2.50 -5.47
N ASN A 283 2.11 2.02 -4.80
CA ASN A 283 2.64 2.60 -3.57
C ASN A 283 3.69 3.70 -3.86
N GLY A 284 3.94 4.03 -5.12
CA GLY A 284 4.89 5.07 -5.54
C GLY A 284 6.26 4.58 -6.00
N CYS A 285 6.46 3.26 -6.16
CA CYS A 285 7.72 2.74 -6.67
C CYS A 285 7.95 3.16 -8.14
N PRO A 286 9.04 3.90 -8.46
CA PRO A 286 9.30 4.37 -9.82
C PRO A 286 10.03 3.33 -10.70
N GLU A 287 10.46 2.21 -10.12
CA GLU A 287 11.34 1.25 -10.79
C GLU A 287 10.58 0.42 -11.82
N LYS A 288 11.13 0.35 -13.04
CA LYS A 288 10.83 -0.65 -14.05
C LYS A 288 12.11 -1.44 -14.32
N LEU A 289 12.07 -2.75 -14.18
CA LEU A 289 13.25 -3.62 -14.15
C LEU A 289 13.08 -4.81 -15.09
N ILE A 290 14.18 -5.34 -15.60
CA ILE A 290 14.13 -6.62 -16.31
C ILE A 290 13.70 -7.74 -15.34
N TYR A 291 13.06 -8.78 -15.87
CA TYR A 291 12.48 -9.83 -15.04
C TYR A 291 13.47 -10.49 -14.07
N SER A 292 14.73 -10.71 -14.50
CA SER A 292 15.79 -11.29 -13.67
C SER A 292 16.14 -10.44 -12.43
N GLU A 293 15.94 -9.13 -12.50
CA GLU A 293 16.22 -8.19 -11.40
C GLU A 293 14.97 -7.89 -10.56
N LEU A 294 13.78 -8.03 -11.15
CA LEU A 294 12.49 -7.71 -10.53
C LEU A 294 12.25 -8.48 -9.23
N ALA A 295 12.55 -9.78 -9.20
CA ALA A 295 12.34 -10.61 -8.02
C ALA A 295 13.20 -10.14 -6.82
N ASN A 296 14.44 -9.74 -7.07
CA ASN A 296 15.32 -9.21 -6.03
C ASN A 296 14.90 -7.80 -5.58
N HIS A 297 14.46 -6.96 -6.52
CA HIS A 297 13.92 -5.65 -6.20
C HIS A 297 12.67 -5.74 -5.32
N ILE A 298 11.70 -6.60 -5.67
CA ILE A 298 10.45 -6.73 -4.89
C ILE A 298 10.73 -7.07 -3.43
N LYS A 299 11.71 -7.94 -3.17
CA LYS A 299 12.14 -8.33 -1.83
C LYS A 299 12.78 -7.19 -1.03
N THR A 300 13.34 -6.20 -1.70
CA THR A 300 14.10 -5.10 -1.07
C THR A 300 13.46 -3.73 -1.29
N CYS A 301 12.29 -3.68 -1.93
CA CYS A 301 11.63 -2.45 -2.32
C CYS A 301 11.24 -1.64 -1.08
N THR A 302 11.60 -0.36 -1.05
CA THR A 302 11.26 0.55 0.06
C THR A 302 9.78 0.95 0.07
N PHE A 303 9.07 0.73 -1.04
CA PHE A 303 7.63 0.97 -1.18
C PHE A 303 6.78 -0.27 -0.84
N CYS A 304 7.40 -1.29 -0.23
CA CYS A 304 6.69 -2.46 0.23
C CYS A 304 5.64 -2.14 1.28
N ASP A 305 4.69 -3.05 1.45
CA ASP A 305 3.77 -3.02 2.58
C ASP A 305 4.50 -3.51 3.84
N TYR A 306 4.03 -3.04 4.99
CA TYR A 306 4.52 -3.34 6.32
C TYR A 306 3.45 -4.07 7.11
N THR A 307 3.83 -5.16 7.77
CA THR A 307 2.95 -5.92 8.66
C THR A 307 3.05 -5.36 10.07
N CYS A 308 1.92 -5.23 10.76
CA CYS A 308 1.89 -4.82 12.16
C CYS A 308 2.66 -5.84 13.03
N PRO A 309 3.60 -5.39 13.88
CA PRO A 309 4.40 -6.28 14.73
C PRO A 309 3.67 -6.72 16.01
N VAL A 310 2.53 -6.10 16.34
CA VAL A 310 1.81 -6.39 17.58
C VAL A 310 1.11 -7.75 17.48
N ALA A 311 1.36 -8.62 18.45
CA ALA A 311 0.75 -9.94 18.51
C ALA A 311 -0.78 -9.86 18.46
N GLY A 312 -1.40 -10.61 17.54
CA GLY A 312 -2.84 -10.60 17.32
C GLY A 312 -3.35 -9.49 16.40
N CYS A 313 -2.49 -8.58 15.94
CA CYS A 313 -2.82 -7.60 14.92
C CYS A 313 -2.33 -8.05 13.54
N PHE A 314 -3.22 -8.02 12.55
CA PHE A 314 -2.93 -8.48 11.17
C PHE A 314 -2.97 -7.35 10.16
N PHE A 315 -2.87 -6.11 10.62
CA PHE A 315 -2.83 -4.97 9.70
C PHE A 315 -1.60 -5.08 8.80
N GLU A 316 -1.81 -4.93 7.48
CA GLU A 316 -0.76 -4.83 6.48
C GLU A 316 -1.08 -3.67 5.54
N GLY A 317 -0.08 -2.83 5.27
CA GLY A 317 -0.25 -1.73 4.34
C GLY A 317 0.99 -0.88 4.16
N GLN A 318 0.87 0.16 3.35
CA GLN A 318 1.95 1.10 3.08
C GLN A 318 2.46 1.76 4.35
N TYR A 319 3.73 2.20 4.34
CA TYR A 319 4.39 2.87 5.46
C TYR A 319 3.50 3.90 6.18
N LYS A 320 2.91 4.85 5.42
CA LYS A 320 2.08 5.91 5.98
C LYS A 320 0.84 5.37 6.72
N HIS A 321 0.19 4.36 6.14
CA HIS A 321 -0.99 3.74 6.74
C HIS A 321 -0.63 2.92 7.97
N THR A 322 0.49 2.19 7.93
CA THR A 322 0.96 1.43 9.10
C THR A 322 1.35 2.35 10.25
N VAL A 323 2.02 3.47 9.99
CA VAL A 323 2.32 4.48 11.03
C VAL A 323 1.03 5.03 11.65
N LYS A 324 0.02 5.34 10.82
CA LYS A 324 -1.29 5.81 11.29
C LYS A 324 -2.01 4.76 12.15
N HIS A 325 -2.06 3.52 11.65
CA HIS A 325 -2.62 2.38 12.36
C HIS A 325 -1.97 2.19 13.75
N LEU A 326 -0.64 2.24 13.83
CA LEU A 326 0.09 2.11 15.10
C LEU A 326 -0.26 3.25 16.08
N LYS A 327 -0.43 4.48 15.59
CA LYS A 327 -0.83 5.63 16.42
C LYS A 327 -2.24 5.47 17.00
N ILE A 328 -3.18 4.98 16.20
CA ILE A 328 -4.61 4.93 16.57
C ILE A 328 -4.91 3.67 17.39
N ILE A 329 -4.53 2.50 16.87
CA ILE A 329 -4.89 1.20 17.45
C ILE A 329 -3.92 0.81 18.57
N HIS A 330 -2.65 1.20 18.44
CA HIS A 330 -1.59 0.86 19.41
C HIS A 330 -1.00 2.11 20.10
N GLY A 331 -1.81 3.15 20.26
CA GLY A 331 -1.38 4.45 20.83
C GLY A 331 -0.85 4.41 22.26
N ALA A 332 -1.06 3.30 22.99
CA ALA A 332 -0.45 3.06 24.30
C ALA A 332 1.06 2.84 24.21
N THR A 333 1.56 2.30 23.08
CA THR A 333 2.97 2.08 22.84
C THR A 333 3.61 3.36 22.28
N LYS A 334 4.73 3.76 22.88
CA LYS A 334 5.40 5.01 22.48
C LYS A 334 5.94 4.90 21.06
N MET A 335 5.62 5.89 20.24
CA MET A 335 6.15 5.99 18.88
C MET A 335 7.18 7.12 18.79
N LEU A 336 8.34 6.82 18.19
CA LEU A 336 9.45 7.76 18.02
C LEU A 336 9.65 8.07 16.54
N ASP A 337 9.13 9.23 16.13
CA ASP A 337 9.18 9.71 14.75
C ASP A 337 10.59 10.15 14.34
N SER A 338 11.02 9.73 13.14
CA SER A 338 12.32 10.08 12.55
C SER A 338 13.53 9.72 13.43
N SER A 339 13.34 8.86 14.44
CA SER A 339 14.39 8.35 15.32
C SER A 339 14.73 6.91 14.96
N PHE A 340 16.02 6.60 14.95
CA PHE A 340 16.54 5.23 14.90
C PHE A 340 17.21 4.86 16.24
N ILE A 341 16.87 5.61 17.29
CA ILE A 341 17.41 5.45 18.62
C ILE A 341 16.25 5.30 19.58
N VAL A 342 16.26 4.23 20.37
CA VAL A 342 15.42 4.09 21.56
C VAL A 342 16.31 4.06 22.80
N VAL A 343 15.95 4.88 23.77
CA VAL A 343 16.53 4.83 25.12
C VAL A 343 15.51 4.14 25.99
N PHE A 344 15.81 2.92 26.46
CA PHE A 344 14.87 2.10 27.24
C PHE A 344 14.62 2.63 28.67
N GLN A 345 15.04 3.86 28.95
CA GLN A 345 14.84 4.53 30.23
C GLN A 345 13.36 4.93 30.33
N ASN A 346 12.60 4.17 31.11
CA ASN A 346 11.14 4.30 31.30
C ASN A 346 10.31 4.05 30.03
N ILE A 347 10.89 3.41 29.02
CA ILE A 347 10.23 3.07 27.75
C ILE A 347 10.62 1.61 27.46
N PRO A 348 9.93 0.62 28.04
CA PRO A 348 10.26 -0.79 27.83
C PRO A 348 9.89 -1.25 26.41
N GLU A 349 9.00 -0.54 25.74
CA GLU A 349 8.48 -0.87 24.42
C GLU A 349 8.26 0.42 23.61
N ALA A 350 8.69 0.41 22.35
CA ALA A 350 8.48 1.53 21.44
C ALA A 350 8.44 1.11 19.96
N PHE A 351 7.74 1.90 19.15
CA PHE A 351 7.85 1.88 17.70
C PHE A 351 8.85 2.93 17.22
N LEU A 352 9.83 2.54 16.42
CA LEU A 352 10.70 3.45 15.69
C LEU A 352 10.19 3.55 14.25
N VAL A 353 9.90 4.76 13.78
CA VAL A 353 9.34 4.96 12.44
C VAL A 353 10.20 5.96 11.65
N ASN A 354 10.60 5.57 10.44
CA ASN A 354 11.38 6.40 9.53
C ASN A 354 11.07 6.05 8.07
N GLU A 355 10.82 7.03 7.21
CA GLU A 355 10.42 6.76 5.81
C GLU A 355 11.50 6.03 5.00
N GLU A 356 12.79 6.28 5.27
CA GLU A 356 13.89 5.62 4.57
C GLU A 356 14.14 4.20 5.11
N LYS A 357 14.19 4.05 6.43
CA LYS A 357 14.56 2.80 7.11
C LYS A 357 13.38 1.85 7.36
N GLY A 358 12.16 2.37 7.43
CA GLY A 358 10.95 1.63 7.74
C GLY A 358 10.52 1.69 9.20
N ILE A 359 9.83 0.65 9.64
CA ILE A 359 9.20 0.55 10.95
C ILE A 359 9.88 -0.57 11.75
N PHE A 360 10.22 -0.28 12.99
CA PHE A 360 10.72 -1.26 13.95
C PHE A 360 9.88 -1.25 15.22
N HIS A 361 9.68 -2.43 15.78
CA HIS A 361 9.15 -2.62 17.14
C HIS A 361 10.29 -3.04 18.05
N CYS A 362 10.55 -2.25 19.07
CA CYS A 362 11.68 -2.44 19.98
C CYS A 362 11.18 -2.71 21.39
N ILE A 363 11.68 -3.78 22.02
CA ILE A 363 11.25 -4.24 23.34
C ILE A 363 12.48 -4.54 24.22
N ALA A 364 12.41 -4.17 25.49
CA ALA A 364 13.28 -4.65 26.55
C ALA A 364 12.46 -5.52 27.50
N ARG A 365 12.64 -6.84 27.43
CA ARG A 365 11.93 -7.83 28.24
C ARG A 365 12.79 -8.25 29.41
N TYR A 366 12.27 -8.07 30.62
CA TYR A 366 12.91 -8.52 31.86
C TYR A 366 12.42 -9.92 32.19
N LEU A 367 13.34 -10.88 32.20
CA LEU A 367 13.12 -12.25 32.62
C LEU A 367 13.54 -12.41 34.10
N GLU A 368 13.45 -13.63 34.64
CA GLU A 368 13.77 -13.90 36.05
C GLU A 368 15.25 -13.62 36.39
N ASP A 369 16.17 -13.96 35.49
CA ASP A 369 17.62 -13.86 35.70
C ASP A 369 18.35 -13.03 34.63
N SER A 370 17.64 -12.58 33.60
CA SER A 370 18.22 -11.88 32.45
C SER A 370 17.32 -10.76 31.89
N VAL A 371 17.88 -10.00 30.95
CA VAL A 371 17.14 -9.03 30.13
C VAL A 371 17.41 -9.30 28.66
N VAL A 372 16.35 -9.36 27.88
CA VAL A 372 16.40 -9.49 26.42
C VAL A 372 16.05 -8.15 25.80
N TRP A 373 16.94 -7.63 24.96
CA TRP A 373 16.62 -6.51 24.07
C TRP A 373 16.34 -7.04 22.69
N GLU A 374 15.23 -6.62 22.12
CA GLU A 374 14.75 -7.06 20.82
C GLU A 374 14.39 -5.86 19.95
N ALA A 375 14.65 -5.98 18.66
CA ALA A 375 14.08 -5.14 17.62
C ALA A 375 13.57 -6.02 16.49
N GLN A 376 12.29 -5.87 16.15
CA GLN A 376 11.67 -6.51 15.00
C GLN A 376 11.50 -5.51 13.88
N PHE A 377 12.04 -5.80 12.70
CA PHE A 377 11.74 -5.05 11.48
C PHE A 377 10.40 -5.49 10.90
N CYS A 378 9.51 -4.54 10.64
CA CYS A 378 8.14 -4.80 10.17
C CYS A 378 8.01 -4.93 8.65
N GLY A 379 9.13 -4.86 7.92
CA GLY A 379 9.17 -5.00 6.47
C GLY A 379 9.78 -6.34 6.02
N PRO A 380 10.24 -6.43 4.76
CA PRO A 380 10.77 -7.66 4.20
C PRO A 380 12.13 -8.03 4.80
N LYS A 381 12.34 -9.33 5.04
CA LYS A 381 13.54 -9.88 5.67
C LYS A 381 14.81 -9.71 4.86
N GLU A 382 14.72 -9.39 3.58
CA GLU A 382 15.88 -9.10 2.76
C GLU A 382 16.50 -7.73 3.06
N ARG A 383 15.78 -6.84 3.76
CA ARG A 383 16.36 -5.60 4.31
C ARG A 383 17.07 -5.89 5.62
N VAL A 384 18.39 -5.79 5.57
CA VAL A 384 19.27 -6.06 6.72
C VAL A 384 19.70 -4.75 7.35
N PHE A 385 19.79 -4.75 8.68
CA PHE A 385 20.19 -3.60 9.48
C PHE A 385 21.25 -4.02 10.51
N PHE A 386 22.00 -3.04 10.99
CA PHE A 386 22.87 -3.19 12.14
C PHE A 386 22.18 -2.59 13.36
N CYS A 387 22.03 -3.41 14.40
CA CYS A 387 21.39 -3.04 15.65
C CYS A 387 22.45 -3.02 16.76
N GLU A 388 22.80 -1.82 17.22
CA GLU A 388 23.82 -1.58 18.23
C GLU A 388 23.21 -1.20 19.58
N LEU A 389 23.56 -1.94 20.62
CA LEU A 389 23.19 -1.65 22.01
C LEU A 389 24.37 -1.00 22.74
N LYS A 390 24.14 0.22 23.24
CA LYS A 390 25.10 1.00 24.04
C LYS A 390 24.52 1.28 25.42
N PHE A 391 25.39 1.54 26.38
CA PHE A 391 24.99 1.92 27.74
C PHE A 391 25.64 3.25 28.08
N LYS A 392 24.87 4.18 28.68
CA LYS A 392 25.38 5.53 29.03
C LYS A 392 26.57 5.50 30.00
N GLU A 393 26.64 4.47 30.84
CA GLU A 393 27.62 4.32 31.92
C GLU A 393 28.06 2.87 32.01
N GLY A 394 29.32 2.61 32.39
CA GLY A 394 29.82 1.27 32.75
C GLY A 394 31.17 0.92 32.14
N LYS A 395 31.56 -0.35 32.28
CA LYS A 395 32.85 -0.89 31.78
C LYS A 395 32.81 -1.37 30.33
N LEU A 396 31.64 -1.44 29.72
CA LEU A 396 31.49 -1.88 28.34
C LEU A 396 31.98 -0.77 27.40
N LYS A 397 33.14 -0.99 26.78
CA LYS A 397 33.79 0.01 25.89
C LYS A 397 33.30 -0.05 24.45
N GLN A 398 32.77 -1.19 24.01
CA GLN A 398 32.29 -1.42 22.65
C GLN A 398 30.78 -1.69 22.66
N PRO A 399 30.05 -1.28 21.62
CA PRO A 399 28.63 -1.64 21.50
C PRO A 399 28.44 -3.15 21.41
N LEU A 400 27.35 -3.64 21.98
CA LEU A 400 26.89 -5.01 21.71
C LEU A 400 26.06 -4.99 20.44
N PHE A 401 26.32 -5.93 19.54
CA PHE A 401 25.50 -6.11 18.35
C PHE A 401 24.41 -7.13 18.64
N LEU A 402 23.18 -6.81 18.25
CA LEU A 402 22.08 -7.76 18.33
C LEU A 402 22.24 -8.83 17.25
N ASN A 403 21.99 -10.08 17.62
CA ASN A 403 22.01 -11.21 16.71
C ASN A 403 20.75 -11.20 15.86
N ARG A 404 20.91 -11.41 14.55
CA ARG A 404 19.80 -11.38 13.61
C ARG A 404 19.25 -12.79 13.34
N ASN A 405 17.94 -12.93 13.43
CA ASN A 405 17.16 -14.06 12.91
C ASN A 405 15.97 -13.54 12.09
N GLU A 406 16.08 -13.62 10.76
CA GLU A 406 15.13 -13.00 9.82
C GLU A 406 14.84 -11.52 10.13
N ASN A 407 13.61 -11.20 10.52
CA ASN A 407 13.19 -9.84 10.87
C ASN A 407 13.50 -9.46 12.32
N PHE A 408 13.94 -10.40 13.15
CA PHE A 408 14.21 -10.18 14.56
C PHE A 408 15.70 -9.98 14.81
N TYR A 409 16.00 -9.00 15.66
CA TYR A 409 17.33 -8.72 16.17
C TYR A 409 17.24 -8.82 17.68
N SER A 410 18.06 -9.63 18.33
CA SER A 410 18.02 -9.75 19.77
C SER A 410 19.38 -10.01 20.43
N THR A 411 19.48 -9.61 21.68
CA THR A 411 20.61 -9.96 22.55
C THR A 411 20.10 -10.11 23.98
N GLU A 412 20.72 -11.00 24.72
CA GLU A 412 20.37 -11.30 26.10
C GLU A 412 21.59 -11.10 26.99
N MET A 413 21.36 -10.52 28.18
CA MET A 413 22.38 -10.47 29.22
C MET A 413 21.79 -10.85 30.57
N THR A 414 22.51 -11.68 31.32
CA THR A 414 22.14 -12.03 32.68
C THR A 414 22.35 -10.84 33.64
N PHE A 415 21.57 -10.78 34.72
CA PHE A 415 21.77 -9.77 35.76
C PHE A 415 23.16 -9.86 36.41
N GLN A 416 23.77 -11.04 36.42
CA GLN A 416 25.15 -11.25 36.88
C GLN A 416 26.17 -10.55 35.98
N GLU A 417 26.04 -10.66 34.66
CA GLU A 417 26.90 -9.98 33.69
C GLU A 417 26.75 -8.47 33.76
N LEU A 418 25.50 -7.98 33.84
CA LEU A 418 25.21 -6.55 33.99
C LEU A 418 25.91 -5.98 35.24
N LYS A 419 25.85 -6.70 36.37
CA LYS A 419 26.52 -6.34 37.62
C LYS A 419 28.04 -6.34 37.48
N LYS A 420 28.62 -7.37 36.83
CA LYS A 420 30.07 -7.48 36.58
C LYS A 420 30.59 -6.32 35.73
N MET A 421 29.81 -5.90 34.73
CA MET A 421 30.14 -4.80 33.83
C MET A 421 29.78 -3.41 34.38
N LYS A 422 29.14 -3.33 35.56
CA LYS A 422 28.64 -2.09 36.18
C LYS A 422 27.71 -1.29 35.26
N ILE A 423 26.88 -1.97 34.47
CA ILE A 423 25.87 -1.38 33.58
C ILE A 423 24.47 -1.60 34.15
N LYS A 424 23.54 -0.71 33.81
CA LYS A 424 22.12 -0.82 34.19
C LYS A 424 21.30 -1.08 32.95
N ALA A 425 20.52 -2.16 32.94
CA ALA A 425 19.68 -2.54 31.80
C ALA A 425 18.77 -1.41 31.31
N LYS A 426 18.14 -0.67 32.23
CA LYS A 426 17.25 0.46 31.92
C LYS A 426 17.94 1.65 31.22
N ASN A 427 19.27 1.68 31.20
CA ASN A 427 20.06 2.73 30.54
C ASN A 427 20.56 2.29 29.15
N ALA A 428 20.06 1.16 28.64
CA ALA A 428 20.35 0.69 27.30
C ALA A 428 19.82 1.68 26.25
N ILE A 429 20.65 1.92 25.25
CA ILE A 429 20.37 2.74 24.07
C ILE A 429 20.55 1.83 22.87
N LEU A 430 19.47 1.50 22.19
CA LEU A 430 19.51 0.77 20.93
C LEU A 430 19.54 1.77 19.78
N THR A 431 20.50 1.59 18.87
CA THR A 431 20.68 2.39 17.64
C THR A 431 20.57 1.46 16.43
N ILE A 432 19.79 1.85 15.43
CA ILE A 432 19.58 1.06 14.20
C ILE A 432 20.17 1.79 12.99
N THR A 433 21.07 1.14 12.26
CA THR A 433 21.70 1.66 11.03
C THR A 433 21.52 0.70 9.86
N CYS A 434 21.56 1.25 8.63
CA CYS A 434 21.51 0.45 7.40
C CYS A 434 22.85 -0.22 7.11
#